data_AF-A0A662I0R7-F1
#
_entry.id   AF-A0A662I0R7-F1
#
_cell.length_a   1.000
_cell.length_b   1.000
_cell.length_c   1.000
_cell.angle_alpha   90.00
_cell.angle_beta   90.00
_cell.angle_gamma   90.00
#
_symmetry.space_group_name_H-M   'P 1'
#
loop_
_entity.id
_entity.type
_entity.pdbx_description
1 polymer ?
#
loop_
_entity_poly.entity_id
_entity_poly.type
_entity_poly.pdbx_seq_one_letter_code
_entity_poly.pdbx_strand_id
1 'polypeptide(L)'
;MTLDEATALMGAAIFIAVFAVPIAMFYYVGEFGLDVWVAIGVSALAIIVGGVLAMVTMVVAYQSLSERGGTVNRIMKRIWEEYGEKGLAYSARQRAMLEELDEIVELLREIRDLLKGEYDETRKY
;
A
#
# COMPACT_ATOMS: atom_id res chain seq x y z
N MET A 1 11.82 7.95 -25.20
CA MET A 1 11.44 6.68 -24.55
C MET A 1 11.26 6.98 -23.09
N THR A 2 10.07 6.73 -22.54
CA THR A 2 9.82 6.91 -21.11
C THR A 2 10.42 5.73 -20.32
N LEU A 3 10.69 5.90 -19.02
CA LEU A 3 11.26 4.83 -18.17
C LEU A 3 10.34 3.59 -18.14
N ASP A 4 9.03 3.80 -18.22
CA ASP A 4 8.01 2.75 -18.26
C ASP A 4 8.04 1.97 -19.59
N GLU A 5 8.25 2.65 -20.74
CA GLU A 5 8.44 1.99 -22.04
C GLU A 5 9.73 1.16 -22.07
N ALA A 6 10.82 1.68 -21.51
CA ALA A 6 12.11 0.98 -21.49
C ALA A 6 12.07 -0.29 -20.63
N THR A 7 11.42 -0.23 -19.47
CA THR A 7 11.24 -1.40 -18.59
C THR A 7 10.31 -2.45 -19.21
N ALA A 8 9.24 -2.04 -19.89
CA ALA A 8 8.37 -2.95 -20.64
C ALA A 8 9.13 -3.66 -21.78
N LEU A 9 9.96 -2.92 -22.53
CA LEU A 9 10.79 -3.49 -23.60
C LEU A 9 11.86 -4.45 -23.06
N MET A 10 12.48 -4.14 -21.92
CA MET A 10 13.41 -5.06 -21.25
C MET A 10 12.70 -6.34 -20.79
N GLY A 11 11.50 -6.23 -20.23
CA GLY A 11 10.68 -7.39 -19.84
C GLY A 11 10.34 -8.29 -21.04
N ALA A 12 9.93 -7.69 -22.16
CA ALA A 12 9.67 -8.42 -23.39
C ALA A 12 10.94 -9.11 -23.94
N ALA A 13 12.08 -8.42 -23.93
CA ALA A 13 13.36 -8.98 -24.38
C ALA A 13 13.80 -10.18 -23.54
N ILE A 14 13.64 -10.12 -22.21
CA ILE A 14 13.93 -11.25 -21.31
C ILE A 14 13.02 -12.43 -21.62
N PHE A 15 11.72 -12.19 -21.78
CA PHE A 15 10.77 -13.25 -22.11
C PHE A 15 11.13 -13.95 -23.43
N ILE A 16 11.48 -13.16 -24.46
CA ILE A 16 11.89 -13.70 -25.75
C ILE A 16 13.16 -14.55 -25.59
N ALA A 17 14.18 -14.04 -24.91
CA ALA A 17 15.45 -14.72 -24.77
C ALA A 17 15.35 -16.03 -23.97
N VAL A 18 14.58 -16.05 -22.88
CA VAL A 18 14.50 -17.20 -21.97
C VAL A 18 13.47 -18.23 -22.41
N PHE A 19 12.38 -17.81 -23.05
CA PHE A 19 11.29 -18.72 -23.42
C PHE A 19 11.11 -18.85 -24.93
N ALA A 20 10.91 -17.73 -25.64
CA ALA A 20 10.57 -17.81 -27.07
C ALA A 20 11.70 -18.41 -27.90
N VAL A 21 12.95 -18.03 -27.64
CA VAL A 21 14.12 -18.53 -28.38
C VAL A 21 14.31 -20.04 -28.16
N PRO A 22 14.37 -20.56 -26.91
CA PRO A 22 14.47 -22.01 -26.72
C PRO A 22 13.32 -22.81 -27.35
N ILE A 23 12.07 -22.36 -27.15
CA ILE A 23 10.91 -23.02 -27.74
C ILE A 23 11.02 -23.05 -29.27
N ALA A 24 11.38 -21.93 -29.89
CA ALA A 24 11.56 -21.85 -31.34
C ALA A 24 12.68 -22.78 -31.82
N MET A 25 13.82 -22.82 -31.12
CA MET A 25 14.93 -23.70 -31.50
C MET A 25 14.52 -25.17 -31.51
N PHE A 26 13.80 -25.63 -30.49
CA PHE A 26 13.31 -27.03 -30.45
C PHE A 26 12.17 -27.30 -31.44
N TYR A 27 11.36 -26.29 -31.77
CA TYR A 27 10.43 -26.38 -32.88
C TYR A 27 11.17 -26.58 -34.22
N TYR A 28 12.24 -25.83 -34.46
CA TYR A 28 13.07 -25.99 -35.67
C TYR A 28 13.80 -27.34 -35.76
N VAL A 29 14.18 -27.92 -34.62
CA VAL A 29 14.71 -29.30 -34.57
C VAL A 29 13.66 -30.29 -35.08
N GLY A 30 12.42 -30.19 -34.59
CA GLY A 30 11.35 -31.13 -34.94
C GLY A 30 10.84 -30.98 -36.37
N GLU A 31 10.66 -29.73 -36.83
CA GLU A 31 9.99 -29.45 -38.11
C GLU A 31 10.97 -29.39 -39.30
N PHE A 32 12.19 -28.87 -39.08
CA PHE A 32 13.15 -28.59 -40.16
C PHE A 32 14.44 -29.42 -40.05
N GLY A 33 14.52 -30.33 -39.08
CA GLY A 33 15.68 -31.20 -38.88
C GLY A 33 16.94 -30.46 -38.43
N LEU A 34 16.78 -29.33 -37.72
CA LEU A 34 17.90 -28.59 -37.15
C LEU A 34 18.68 -29.48 -36.17
N ASP A 35 20.02 -29.34 -36.16
CA ASP A 35 20.87 -30.13 -35.27
C ASP A 35 20.59 -29.82 -33.79
N VAL A 36 20.41 -30.88 -33.01
CA VAL A 36 20.02 -30.80 -31.58
C VAL A 36 21.09 -30.07 -30.76
N TRP A 37 22.38 -30.27 -31.06
CA TRP A 37 23.46 -29.61 -30.33
C TRP A 37 23.51 -28.11 -30.63
N VAL A 38 23.18 -27.71 -31.86
CA VAL A 38 23.03 -26.30 -32.22
C VAL A 38 21.86 -25.68 -31.44
N ALA A 39 20.70 -26.35 -31.40
CA ALA A 39 19.55 -25.87 -30.62
C ALA A 39 19.87 -25.72 -29.13
N ILE A 40 20.55 -26.69 -28.53
CA ILE A 40 20.98 -26.64 -27.14
C ILE A 40 21.95 -25.46 -26.92
N GLY A 41 22.96 -25.31 -27.78
CA GLY A 41 23.96 -24.25 -27.65
C GLY A 41 23.33 -22.85 -27.74
N VAL A 42 22.47 -22.62 -28.72
CA VAL A 42 21.78 -21.33 -28.89
C VAL A 42 20.83 -21.06 -27.73
N SER A 43 20.07 -22.07 -27.28
CA SER A 43 19.16 -21.94 -26.15
C SER A 43 19.90 -21.60 -24.86
N ALA A 44 21.03 -22.26 -24.60
CA ALA A 44 21.86 -21.98 -23.43
C ALA A 44 22.40 -20.54 -23.45
N LEU A 45 22.89 -20.07 -24.59
CA LEU A 45 23.35 -18.69 -24.75
C LEU A 45 22.21 -17.68 -24.56
N ALA A 46 21.03 -17.95 -25.12
CA ALA A 46 19.87 -17.07 -24.97
C ALA A 46 19.43 -16.95 -23.51
N ILE A 47 19.44 -18.05 -22.75
CA ILE A 47 19.14 -18.04 -21.32
C ILE A 47 20.19 -17.23 -20.53
N ILE A 48 21.48 -17.37 -20.85
CA ILE A 48 22.55 -16.60 -20.19
C ILE A 48 22.33 -15.10 -20.44
N VAL A 49 22.09 -14.70 -21.70
CA VAL A 49 21.82 -13.29 -22.06
C VAL A 49 20.56 -12.78 -21.37
N GLY A 50 19.49 -13.58 -21.35
CA GLY A 50 18.25 -13.26 -20.64
C GLY A 50 18.47 -13.07 -19.13
N GLY A 51 19.32 -13.89 -18.51
CA GLY A 51 19.70 -13.77 -17.10
C GLY A 51 20.47 -12.48 -16.79
N VAL A 52 21.42 -12.11 -17.66
CA VAL A 52 22.15 -10.84 -17.53
C VAL A 52 21.20 -9.64 -17.66
N LEU A 53 20.29 -9.67 -18.65
CA LEU A 53 19.27 -8.64 -18.83
C LEU A 53 18.33 -8.54 -17.62
N ALA A 54 17.95 -9.67 -17.03
CA ALA A 54 17.12 -9.70 -15.83
C ALA A 54 17.81 -9.03 -14.63
N MET A 55 19.12 -9.28 -14.43
CA MET A 55 19.88 -8.60 -13.38
C MET A 55 19.93 -7.09 -13.58
N VAL A 56 20.19 -6.63 -14.81
CA VAL A 56 20.21 -5.19 -15.12
C VAL A 56 18.85 -4.55 -14.88
N THR A 57 17.78 -5.21 -15.34
CA THR A 57 16.41 -4.73 -15.16
C THR A 57 16.04 -4.64 -13.68
N MET A 58 16.49 -5.60 -12.86
CA MET A 58 16.26 -5.59 -11.42
C MET A 58 16.97 -4.42 -10.72
N VAL A 59 18.20 -4.09 -11.12
CA VAL A 59 18.94 -2.93 -10.58
C VAL A 59 18.22 -1.62 -10.94
N VAL A 60 17.79 -1.47 -12.19
CA VAL A 60 17.04 -0.28 -12.65
C VAL A 60 15.70 -0.16 -11.93
N ALA A 61 14.97 -1.27 -11.79
CA ALA A 61 13.71 -1.32 -11.07
C ALA A 61 13.90 -0.90 -9.60
N TYR A 62 14.95 -1.40 -8.93
CA TYR A 62 15.24 -1.08 -7.54
C TYR A 62 15.53 0.41 -7.33
N GLN A 63 16.29 1.04 -8.24
CA GLN A 63 16.52 2.49 -8.19
C GLN A 63 15.22 3.29 -8.37
N SER A 64 14.39 2.91 -9.35
CA SER A 64 13.10 3.58 -9.59
C SER A 64 12.10 3.41 -8.43
N LEU A 65 12.12 2.27 -7.76
CA LEU A 65 11.29 1.98 -6.59
C LEU A 65 11.78 2.76 -5.36
N SER A 66 13.09 2.93 -5.19
CA SER A 66 13.67 3.75 -4.13
C SER A 66 13.22 5.21 -4.23
N GLU A 67 13.22 5.76 -5.44
CA GLU A 67 12.74 7.13 -5.71
C GLU A 67 11.23 7.28 -5.44
N ARG A 68 10.42 6.28 -5.79
CA ARG A 68 8.98 6.25 -5.47
C ARG A 68 8.71 6.08 -3.97
N GLY A 69 9.52 5.28 -3.26
CA GLY A 69 9.43 5.08 -1.81
C GLY A 69 9.63 6.37 -1.01
N GLY A 70 10.55 7.24 -1.44
CA GLY A 70 10.74 8.57 -0.84
C GLY A 70 9.56 9.55 -1.04
N THR A 71 8.69 9.28 -2.02
CA THR A 71 7.49 10.10 -2.28
C THR A 71 6.30 9.58 -1.47
N VAL A 72 6.10 8.27 -1.41
CA VAL A 72 5.06 7.64 -0.56
C VAL A 72 5.30 7.96 0.92
N ASN A 73 6.54 7.89 1.40
CA ASN A 73 6.86 8.20 2.79
C ASN A 73 6.60 9.68 3.15
N ARG A 74 6.83 10.60 2.20
CA ARG A 74 6.50 12.03 2.36
C ARG A 74 5.00 12.30 2.40
N ILE A 75 4.23 11.59 1.57
CA ILE A 75 2.77 11.68 1.57
C ILE A 75 2.21 11.12 2.88
N MET A 76 2.72 9.96 3.33
CA MET A 76 2.25 9.33 4.57
C MET A 76 2.59 10.14 5.82
N LYS A 77 3.75 10.80 5.84
CA LYS A 77 4.14 11.71 6.92
C LYS A 77 3.21 12.93 7.02
N ARG A 78 2.84 13.54 5.88
CA ARG A 78 1.86 14.65 5.85
C ARG A 78 0.49 14.21 6.36
N ILE A 79 0.02 13.02 5.94
CA ILE A 79 -1.26 12.49 6.40
C ILE A 79 -1.21 12.26 7.92
N TRP A 80 -0.12 11.73 8.46
CA TRP A 80 0.03 11.50 9.91
C TRP A 80 0.04 12.81 10.71
N GLU A 81 0.74 13.85 10.23
CA GLU A 81 0.76 15.17 10.87
C GLU A 81 -0.65 15.81 10.85
N GLU A 82 -1.37 15.75 9.73
CA GLU A 82 -2.70 16.35 9.59
C GLU A 82 -3.79 15.61 10.40
N TYR A 83 -3.69 14.29 10.53
CA TYR A 83 -4.60 13.50 11.37
C TYR A 83 -4.26 13.56 12.86
N GLY A 84 -2.98 13.74 13.21
CA GLY A 84 -2.55 13.93 14.60
C GLY A 84 -3.09 15.21 15.23
N GLU A 85 -3.09 16.32 14.49
CA GLU A 85 -3.65 17.59 14.96
C GLU A 85 -5.17 17.52 15.13
N LYS A 86 -5.87 16.85 14.20
CA LYS A 86 -7.33 16.65 14.30
C LYS A 86 -7.68 15.75 15.49
N GLY A 87 -6.89 14.72 15.79
CA GLY A 87 -7.09 13.84 16.95
C GLY A 87 -7.01 14.58 18.29
N LEU A 88 -6.03 15.48 18.45
CA LEU A 88 -5.88 16.29 19.65
C LEU A 88 -7.06 17.25 19.83
N ALA A 89 -7.49 17.93 18.77
CA ALA A 89 -8.64 18.82 18.81
C ALA A 89 -9.95 18.09 19.18
N TYR A 90 -10.16 16.89 18.64
CA TYR A 90 -11.32 16.05 18.98
C TYR A 90 -11.29 15.59 20.44
N SER A 91 -10.13 15.22 20.98
CA SER A 91 -9.99 14.81 22.38
C SER A 91 -10.25 15.96 23.37
N ALA A 92 -9.80 17.16 23.04
CA ALA A 92 -10.05 18.36 23.84
C ALA A 92 -11.55 18.70 23.86
N ARG A 93 -12.21 18.58 22.70
CA ARG A 93 -13.66 18.82 22.58
C ARG A 93 -14.51 17.79 23.31
N GLN A 94 -14.08 16.53 23.32
CA GLN A 94 -14.75 15.48 24.10
C GLN A 94 -14.65 15.71 25.61
N ARG A 95 -13.51 16.23 26.09
CA ARG A 95 -13.37 16.59 27.52
C ARG A 95 -14.32 17.72 27.93
N ALA A 96 -14.43 18.77 27.10
CA ALA A 96 -15.37 19.86 27.36
C ALA A 96 -16.84 19.37 27.37
N MET A 97 -17.21 18.48 26.44
CA MET A 97 -18.56 17.91 26.38
C MET A 97 -18.90 17.03 27.59
N LEU A 98 -17.92 16.33 28.18
CA LEU A 98 -18.14 15.54 29.40
C LEU A 98 -18.37 16.44 30.62
N GLU A 99 -17.71 17.59 30.69
CA GLU A 99 -17.89 18.58 31.75
C GLU A 99 -19.29 19.21 31.70
N GLU A 100 -19.78 19.55 30.50
CA GLU A 100 -21.16 20.01 30.29
C GLU A 100 -22.21 18.96 30.70
N LEU A 101 -21.92 17.67 30.49
CA LEU A 101 -22.83 16.59 30.88
C LEU A 101 -22.90 16.42 32.41
N ASP A 102 -21.79 16.62 33.13
CA ASP A 102 -21.79 16.56 34.59
C ASP A 102 -22.61 17.71 35.21
N GLU A 103 -22.54 18.92 34.66
CA GLU A 103 -23.39 20.05 35.07
C GLU A 103 -24.88 19.74 34.88
N ILE A 104 -25.25 19.12 33.75
CA ILE A 104 -26.64 18.71 33.49
C ILE A 104 -27.10 17.66 34.53
N VAL A 105 -26.24 16.71 34.89
CA VAL A 105 -26.54 15.70 35.91
C VAL A 105 -26.75 16.35 37.29
N GLU A 106 -25.96 17.36 37.64
CA GLU A 106 -26.10 18.09 38.90
C GLU A 106 -27.44 18.87 38.95
N LEU A 107 -27.78 19.58 37.88
CA LEU A 107 -29.08 20.25 37.72
C LEU A 107 -30.26 19.28 37.85
N LEU A 108 -30.16 18.10 37.23
CA LEU A 108 -31.22 17.08 37.34
C LEU A 108 -31.35 16.51 38.76
N ARG A 109 -30.24 16.41 39.51
CA ARG A 109 -30.28 16.03 40.93
C ARG A 109 -30.95 17.10 41.78
N GLU A 110 -30.64 18.36 41.54
CA GLU A 110 -31.24 19.48 42.26
C GLU A 110 -32.75 19.55 42.01
N ILE A 111 -33.19 19.41 40.75
CA ILE A 111 -34.61 19.32 40.40
C ILE A 111 -35.29 18.12 41.08
N ARG A 112 -34.63 16.96 41.09
CA ARG A 112 -35.14 15.75 41.74
C ARG A 112 -35.28 15.95 43.26
N ASP A 113 -34.31 16.60 43.88
CA ASP A 113 -34.28 16.79 45.33
C ASP A 113 -35.32 17.86 45.74
N LEU A 114 -35.54 18.89 44.93
CA LEU A 114 -36.68 19.83 45.07
C LEU A 114 -38.03 19.11 44.96
N LEU A 115 -38.21 18.29 43.92
CA LEU A 115 -39.43 17.50 43.73
C LEU A 115 -39.68 16.55 44.90
N LYS A 116 -38.63 15.92 45.45
CA LYS A 116 -38.77 15.06 46.64
C LYS A 116 -39.11 15.85 47.90
N GLY A 117 -38.50 17.02 48.09
CA GLY A 117 -38.81 17.90 49.23
C GLY A 117 -40.27 18.37 49.23
N GLU A 118 -40.78 18.76 48.06
CA GLU A 118 -42.17 19.18 47.88
C GLU A 118 -43.17 18.02 48.04
N TYR A 119 -42.77 16.80 47.66
CA TYR A 119 -43.57 15.57 47.86
C TYR A 119 -43.66 15.13 49.33
N ASP A 120 -42.66 15.43 50.16
CA ASP A 120 -42.64 15.09 51.59
C ASP A 120 -43.45 16.11 52.43
N GLU A 121 -43.54 17.37 52.00
CA GLU A 121 -44.41 18.38 52.63
C GLU A 121 -45.89 18.13 52.36
N THR A 122 -46.26 17.65 51.16
CA THR A 122 -47.65 17.36 50.79
C THR A 122 -48.23 16.10 51.47
N ARG A 123 -47.39 15.23 52.04
CA ARG A 123 -47.82 14.03 52.79
C ARG A 123 -48.01 14.27 54.30
N LYS A 124 -47.67 15.46 54.79
CA LYS A 124 -47.82 15.87 56.20
C LYS A 124 -49.19 16.48 56.53
N TYR A 125 -50.10 16.53 55.56
CA TYR A 125 -51.49 16.93 55.73
C TYR A 125 -52.44 15.79 55.35
#